data_AF-A0A9P7WVU8-F1
#
_entry.id   AF-A0A9P7WVU8-F1
#
_cell.length_a   1.000
_cell.length_b   1.000
_cell.length_c   1.000
_cell.angle_alpha   90.00
_cell.angle_beta   90.00
_cell.angle_gamma   90.00
#
_symmetry.space_group_name_H-M   'P 1'
#
loop_
_entity.id
_entity.type
_entity.pdbx_description
1 polymer ?
#
loop_
_entity_poly.entity_id
_entity_poly.type
_entity_poly.pdbx_seq_one_letter_code
_entity_poly.pdbx_strand_id
1 'polypeptide(L)'
;MSVSVMPPTGSDLQTTWKFLEEGVDHIMTRLNEGVSPSKYMNLYTVEYNYCTSSKMHGSHTLESGAMQGRTGANLMGSDLYNHLIKYFVTHLKGLRDASDALQDEALLRYYAKEWDRYTTGANYVNRLFTYLNRHWVKREKDEGRKGVYNVYTLALVQWKQNFFIHIQNKDHKLANAVLRLIESQRNGETIDVTLVKKVVDSFVSLGLDESDNNKTTFDVYKEHYETP
;
A
#
# COMPACT_ATOMS: atom_id res chain seq x y z
N MET A 1 -14.90 22.64 -3.25
CA MET A 1 -14.54 21.45 -2.45
C MET A 1 -14.06 21.95 -1.10
N SER A 2 -14.69 21.52 0.00
CA SER A 2 -14.33 21.97 1.35
C SER A 2 -12.91 21.51 1.67
N VAL A 3 -12.02 22.44 1.98
CA VAL A 3 -10.70 22.10 2.54
C VAL A 3 -10.96 21.47 3.90
N SER A 4 -10.67 20.17 4.07
CA SER A 4 -10.77 19.57 5.41
C SER A 4 -9.83 20.33 6.34
N VAL A 5 -10.41 20.88 7.41
CA VAL A 5 -9.65 21.64 8.41
C VAL A 5 -8.72 20.66 9.13
N MET A 6 -7.48 21.08 9.35
CA MET A 6 -6.49 20.27 10.06
C MET A 6 -7.01 19.95 11.47
N PRO A 7 -7.04 18.67 11.88
CA PRO A 7 -7.50 18.29 13.21
C PRO A 7 -6.57 18.87 14.30
N PRO A 8 -7.13 19.35 15.43
CA PRO A 8 -6.34 19.75 16.59
C PRO A 8 -5.46 18.61 17.13
N THR A 9 -4.36 18.95 17.79
CA THR A 9 -3.51 17.98 18.48
C THR A 9 -4.31 17.24 19.56
N GLY A 10 -4.21 15.90 19.58
CA GLY A 10 -4.99 15.06 20.50
C GLY A 10 -6.42 14.76 20.04
N SER A 11 -6.74 14.98 18.76
CA SER A 11 -7.99 14.50 18.16
C SER A 11 -8.07 12.96 18.22
N ASP A 12 -9.30 12.45 18.27
CA ASP A 12 -9.54 11.01 18.26
C ASP A 12 -9.09 10.35 16.93
N LEU A 13 -9.04 9.01 16.94
CA LEU A 13 -8.63 8.21 15.79
C LEU A 13 -9.51 8.50 14.57
N GLN A 14 -10.82 8.60 14.77
CA GLN A 14 -11.77 8.76 13.67
C GLN A 14 -11.56 10.10 12.95
N THR A 15 -11.41 11.19 13.70
CA THR A 15 -11.18 12.52 13.13
C THR A 15 -9.82 12.62 12.45
N THR A 16 -8.79 12.07 13.11
CA THR A 16 -7.42 12.04 12.56
C THR A 16 -7.37 11.23 11.27
N TRP A 17 -7.92 10.01 11.28
CA TRP A 17 -7.92 9.14 10.11
C TRP A 17 -8.70 9.75 8.96
N LYS A 18 -9.88 10.36 9.20
CA LYS A 18 -10.66 11.00 8.14
C LYS A 18 -9.85 12.06 7.38
N PHE A 19 -9.06 12.87 8.08
CA PHE A 19 -8.18 13.85 7.44
C PHE A 19 -7.03 13.19 6.67
N LEU A 20 -6.39 12.19 7.28
CA LEU A 20 -5.29 11.45 6.65
C LEU A 20 -5.76 10.68 5.41
N GLU A 21 -6.92 10.04 5.49
CA GLU A 21 -7.54 9.25 4.42
C GLU A 21 -7.81 10.11 3.19
N GLU A 22 -8.33 11.33 3.34
CA GLU A 22 -8.50 12.26 2.20
C GLU A 22 -7.16 12.57 1.51
N GLY A 23 -6.10 12.75 2.31
CA GLY A 23 -4.75 12.98 1.79
C GLY A 23 -4.15 11.75 1.11
N VAL A 24 -4.29 10.59 1.73
CA VAL A 24 -3.84 9.29 1.20
C VAL A 24 -4.59 8.98 -0.10
N ASP A 25 -5.90 9.17 -0.13
CA ASP A 25 -6.72 8.98 -1.33
C ASP A 25 -6.26 9.89 -2.48
N HIS A 26 -6.01 11.18 -2.20
CA HIS A 26 -5.43 12.09 -3.20
C HIS A 26 -4.11 11.53 -3.73
N ILE A 27 -3.17 11.18 -2.86
CA ILE A 27 -1.85 10.67 -3.25
C ILE A 27 -1.96 9.39 -4.10
N MET A 28 -2.90 8.50 -3.78
CA MET A 28 -3.06 7.21 -4.46
C MET A 28 -3.83 7.30 -5.79
N THR A 29 -4.68 8.31 -5.96
CA THR A 29 -5.58 8.43 -7.13
C THR A 29 -5.17 9.53 -8.12
N ARG A 30 -4.60 10.65 -7.63
CA ARG A 30 -4.42 11.90 -8.37
C ARG A 30 -2.96 12.38 -8.38
N LEU A 31 -2.03 11.48 -8.70
CA LEU A 31 -0.60 11.81 -8.78
C LEU A 31 -0.28 12.95 -9.77
N ASN A 32 -1.07 13.08 -10.83
CA ASN A 32 -0.93 14.11 -11.85
C ASN A 32 -1.32 15.52 -11.38
N GLU A 33 -2.21 15.64 -10.38
CA GLU A 33 -2.57 16.94 -9.79
C GLU A 33 -1.47 17.44 -8.85
N GLY A 34 -0.66 16.53 -8.33
CA GLY A 34 0.36 16.82 -7.33
C GLY A 34 -0.26 17.20 -5.98
N VAL A 35 0.57 17.16 -4.93
CA VAL A 35 0.17 17.62 -3.59
C VAL A 35 1.00 18.85 -3.25
N SER A 36 0.34 19.94 -2.86
CA SER A 36 1.05 21.14 -2.45
C SER A 36 1.94 20.84 -1.23
N PRO A 37 3.12 21.47 -1.11
CA PRO A 37 4.01 21.24 0.04
C PRO A 37 3.31 21.49 1.39
N SER A 38 2.43 22.49 1.46
CA SER A 38 1.63 22.78 2.66
C SER A 38 0.64 21.66 2.98
N LYS A 39 -0.08 21.13 1.98
CA LYS A 39 -1.00 20.00 2.21
C LYS A 39 -0.23 18.76 2.68
N TYR A 40 0.89 18.45 2.03
CA TYR A 40 1.74 17.32 2.43
C TYR A 40 2.29 17.49 3.85
N MET A 41 2.75 18.69 4.19
CA MET A 41 3.24 18.98 5.54
C MET A 41 2.16 18.84 6.60
N ASN A 42 0.93 19.30 6.33
CA ASN A 42 -0.19 19.15 7.26
C ASN A 42 -0.50 17.66 7.50
N LEU A 43 -0.51 16.83 6.45
CA LEU A 43 -0.70 15.37 6.59
C LEU A 43 0.38 14.75 7.47
N TYR A 44 1.65 15.10 7.22
CA TYR A 44 2.78 14.62 8.01
C TYR A 44 2.67 15.04 9.48
N THR A 45 2.31 16.30 9.74
CA THR A 45 2.13 16.80 11.11
C THR A 45 0.99 16.09 11.83
N VAL A 46 -0.13 15.81 11.15
CA VAL A 46 -1.26 15.08 11.74
C VAL A 46 -0.88 13.64 12.10
N GLU A 47 -0.19 12.93 11.18
CA GLU A 47 0.32 11.57 11.44
C GLU A 47 1.29 11.56 12.63
N TYR A 48 2.26 12.48 12.61
CA TYR A 48 3.25 12.62 13.69
C TYR A 48 2.59 12.91 15.03
N ASN A 49 1.68 13.90 15.07
CA ASN A 49 0.97 14.30 16.28
C ASN A 49 0.18 13.13 16.84
N TYR A 50 -0.51 12.36 15.99
CA TYR A 50 -1.25 11.19 16.45
C TYR A 50 -0.31 10.12 17.04
N CYS A 51 0.77 9.78 16.35
CA CYS A 51 1.73 8.79 16.84
C CYS A 51 2.48 9.20 18.12
N THR A 52 2.57 10.51 18.40
CA THR A 52 3.27 11.06 19.58
C THR A 52 2.34 11.54 20.69
N SER A 53 1.03 11.59 20.45
CA SER A 53 0.05 12.06 21.45
C SER A 53 -0.04 11.06 22.60
N SER A 54 0.61 11.37 23.73
CA SER A 54 0.60 10.54 24.95
C SER A 54 -0.77 10.50 25.67
N LYS A 55 -1.84 11.01 25.07
CA LYS A 55 -3.13 11.22 25.74
C LYS A 55 -4.29 10.73 24.88
N MET A 56 -4.71 9.49 25.10
CA MET A 56 -6.11 9.10 25.15
C MET A 56 -6.21 7.62 25.50
N HIS A 57 -6.39 7.36 26.80
CA HIS A 57 -7.30 6.39 27.44
C HIS A 57 -6.95 6.42 28.93
N GLY A 58 -7.49 7.42 29.64
CA GLY A 58 -7.36 7.50 31.09
C GLY A 58 -8.39 6.57 31.75
N SER A 59 -7.92 5.70 32.65
CA SER A 59 -8.65 5.39 33.86
C SER A 59 -7.67 5.41 35.03
N HIS A 60 -8.13 6.00 36.12
CA HIS A 60 -7.43 6.31 37.36
C HIS A 60 -6.58 5.15 37.92
N THR A 61 -5.26 5.33 37.96
CA THR A 61 -4.42 4.92 39.10
C THR A 61 -3.12 5.71 39.04
N LEU A 62 -2.90 6.55 40.05
CA LEU A 62 -1.62 7.13 40.37
C LEU A 62 -0.68 5.98 40.74
N GLU A 63 0.35 5.72 39.93
CA GLU A 63 1.69 5.19 40.28
C GLU A 63 2.32 4.46 39.07
N SER A 64 3.63 4.69 38.86
CA SER A 64 4.53 4.07 37.87
C SER A 64 4.59 4.65 36.43
N GLY A 65 5.26 5.80 36.31
CA GLY A 65 5.49 6.57 35.09
C GLY A 65 6.51 6.04 34.07
N ALA A 66 6.56 4.73 33.79
CA ALA A 66 7.42 4.20 32.70
C ALA A 66 6.76 3.11 31.83
N MET A 67 5.72 2.41 32.31
CA MET A 67 5.04 1.35 31.54
C MET A 67 3.78 1.81 30.79
N GLN A 68 3.07 2.85 31.27
CA GLN A 68 1.84 3.33 30.62
C GLN A 68 2.08 4.08 29.29
N GLY A 69 3.25 4.69 29.10
CA GLY A 69 3.60 5.33 27.81
C GLY A 69 3.85 4.32 26.68
N ARG A 70 4.23 3.07 27.02
CA ARG A 70 4.55 2.03 26.04
C ARG A 70 3.28 1.42 25.42
N THR A 71 2.23 1.24 26.23
CA THR A 71 0.96 0.64 25.78
C THR A 71 0.13 1.62 24.94
N GLY A 72 0.05 2.90 25.33
CA GLY A 72 -0.68 3.93 24.58
C GLY A 72 -0.13 4.15 23.18
N ALA A 73 1.19 4.34 23.05
CA ALA A 73 1.84 4.50 21.74
C ALA A 73 1.78 3.23 20.87
N ASN A 74 1.66 2.04 21.48
CA ASN A 74 1.45 0.80 20.73
C ASN A 74 0.04 0.76 20.13
N LEU A 75 -1.00 1.04 20.93
CA LEU A 75 -2.38 1.07 20.46
C LEU A 75 -2.58 2.05 19.30
N MET A 76 -2.07 3.28 19.44
CA MET A 76 -2.21 4.31 18.40
C MET A 76 -1.53 3.92 17.08
N GLY A 77 -0.33 3.36 17.13
CA GLY A 77 0.35 2.89 15.93
C GLY A 77 -0.40 1.74 15.25
N SER A 78 -0.88 0.78 16.04
CA SER A 78 -1.67 -0.35 15.52
C SER A 78 -2.96 0.11 14.86
N ASP A 79 -3.64 1.09 15.45
CA ASP A 79 -4.90 1.63 14.94
C ASP A 79 -4.74 2.32 13.58
N LEU A 80 -3.71 3.17 13.42
CA LEU A 80 -3.40 3.80 12.13
C LEU A 80 -3.01 2.75 11.09
N TYR A 81 -2.18 1.77 11.47
CA TYR A 81 -1.77 0.70 10.57
C TYR A 81 -2.97 -0.10 10.05
N ASN A 82 -3.90 -0.46 10.93
CA ASN A 82 -5.12 -1.18 10.58
C ASN A 82 -6.05 -0.36 9.67
N HIS A 83 -6.17 0.94 9.89
CA HIS A 83 -6.94 1.81 8.99
C HIS A 83 -6.29 1.91 7.61
N LEU A 84 -4.97 1.98 7.54
CA LEU A 84 -4.23 1.99 6.28
C LEU A 84 -4.41 0.67 5.51
N ILE A 85 -4.42 -0.48 6.19
CA ILE A 85 -4.79 -1.77 5.59
C ILE A 85 -6.19 -1.71 4.97
N LYS A 86 -7.19 -1.28 5.75
CA LYS A 86 -8.59 -1.19 5.29
C LYS A 86 -8.74 -0.29 4.07
N TYR A 87 -8.00 0.81 4.04
CA TYR A 87 -7.96 1.71 2.89
C TYR A 87 -7.39 1.00 1.65
N PHE A 88 -6.22 0.36 1.75
CA PHE A 88 -5.63 -0.35 0.61
C PHE A 88 -6.56 -1.46 0.07
N VAL A 89 -7.16 -2.25 0.96
CA VAL A 89 -8.13 -3.29 0.58
C VAL A 89 -9.31 -2.69 -0.18
N THR A 90 -9.89 -1.60 0.33
CA THR A 90 -11.04 -0.92 -0.30
C THR A 90 -10.67 -0.33 -1.66
N HIS A 91 -9.52 0.33 -1.74
CA HIS A 91 -9.01 0.92 -2.99
C HIS A 91 -8.77 -0.16 -4.05
N LEU A 92 -8.09 -1.25 -3.69
CA LEU A 92 -7.79 -2.36 -4.59
C LEU A 92 -9.02 -3.13 -5.04
N LYS A 93 -10.06 -3.19 -4.20
CA LYS A 93 -11.35 -3.76 -4.59
C LYS A 93 -11.95 -2.99 -5.79
N GLY A 94 -11.88 -1.66 -5.78
CA GLY A 94 -12.33 -0.86 -6.93
C GLY A 94 -11.54 -1.18 -8.20
N LEU A 95 -10.21 -1.34 -8.09
CA LEU A 95 -9.37 -1.71 -9.24
C LEU A 95 -9.66 -3.11 -9.76
N ARG A 96 -9.90 -4.05 -8.85
CA ARG A 96 -10.31 -5.43 -9.12
C ARG A 96 -11.60 -5.47 -9.91
N ASP A 97 -12.65 -4.82 -9.41
CA ASP A 97 -13.97 -4.84 -10.02
C ASP A 97 -13.93 -4.24 -11.44
N ALA A 98 -13.16 -3.16 -11.64
CA ALA A 98 -12.95 -2.57 -12.98
C ALA A 98 -12.14 -3.46 -13.94
N SER A 99 -11.26 -4.32 -13.42
CA SER A 99 -10.45 -5.23 -14.25
C SER A 99 -11.19 -6.47 -14.75
N ASP A 100 -12.30 -6.84 -14.11
CA ASP A 100 -12.96 -8.12 -14.35
C ASP A 100 -13.44 -8.30 -15.80
N ALA A 101 -13.90 -7.20 -16.43
CA ALA A 101 -14.37 -7.19 -17.81
C ALA A 101 -13.24 -7.08 -18.86
N LEU A 102 -12.02 -6.71 -18.47
CA LEU A 102 -10.91 -6.46 -19.41
C LEU A 102 -10.21 -7.76 -19.80
N GLN A 103 -9.70 -7.88 -21.03
CA GLN A 103 -8.96 -9.05 -21.49
C GLN A 103 -7.72 -8.62 -22.29
N ASP A 104 -6.77 -9.53 -22.45
CA ASP A 104 -5.61 -9.39 -23.34
C ASP A 104 -4.88 -8.05 -23.18
N GLU A 105 -4.58 -7.36 -24.27
CA GLU A 105 -3.83 -6.10 -24.24
C GLU A 105 -4.54 -5.01 -23.42
N ALA A 106 -5.88 -4.96 -23.43
CA ALA A 106 -6.63 -3.98 -22.63
C ALA A 106 -6.43 -4.22 -21.13
N LEU A 107 -6.38 -5.49 -20.71
CA LEU A 107 -6.03 -5.85 -19.33
C LEU A 107 -4.58 -5.48 -19.01
N LEU A 108 -3.62 -5.76 -19.89
CA LEU A 108 -2.20 -5.43 -19.67
C LEU A 108 -1.99 -3.92 -19.53
N ARG A 109 -2.62 -3.12 -20.40
CA ARG A 109 -2.57 -1.65 -20.35
C ARG A 109 -3.16 -1.12 -19.05
N TYR A 110 -4.31 -1.64 -18.65
CA TYR A 110 -4.94 -1.27 -17.39
C TYR A 110 -4.04 -1.64 -16.20
N TYR A 111 -3.63 -2.90 -16.10
CA TYR A 111 -2.80 -3.37 -15.00
C TYR A 111 -1.48 -2.59 -14.90
N ALA A 112 -0.77 -2.38 -16.01
CA ALA A 112 0.50 -1.64 -16.00
C ALA A 112 0.32 -0.18 -15.56
N LYS A 113 -0.74 0.50 -16.04
CA LYS A 113 -1.05 1.87 -15.63
C LYS A 113 -1.38 1.95 -14.14
N GLU A 114 -2.22 1.04 -13.66
CA GLU A 114 -2.63 1.00 -12.26
C GLU A 114 -1.47 0.62 -11.34
N TRP A 115 -0.60 -0.29 -11.78
CA TRP A 115 0.62 -0.67 -11.06
C TRP A 115 1.57 0.52 -10.86
N ASP A 116 1.85 1.26 -11.94
CA ASP A 116 2.72 2.44 -11.88
C ASP A 116 2.13 3.51 -10.93
N ARG A 117 0.82 3.78 -11.06
CA ARG A 117 0.13 4.75 -10.20
C ARG A 117 0.14 4.32 -8.74
N TYR A 118 -0.23 3.06 -8.48
CA TYR A 118 -0.34 2.53 -7.13
C TYR A 118 1.01 2.46 -6.42
N THR A 119 2.06 1.94 -7.06
CA THR A 119 3.40 1.83 -6.45
C THR A 119 4.05 3.20 -6.26
N THR A 120 3.83 4.15 -7.17
CA THR A 120 4.28 5.53 -6.99
C THR A 120 3.56 6.20 -5.83
N GLY A 121 2.23 6.10 -5.77
CA GLY A 121 1.43 6.60 -4.65
C GLY A 121 1.84 5.96 -3.32
N ALA A 122 2.02 4.64 -3.29
CA ALA A 122 2.45 3.91 -2.11
C ALA A 122 3.82 4.37 -1.60
N ASN A 123 4.74 4.75 -2.49
CA ASN A 123 6.03 5.34 -2.08
C ASN A 123 5.85 6.69 -1.36
N TYR A 124 4.96 7.55 -1.84
CA TYR A 124 4.64 8.81 -1.17
C TYR A 124 3.92 8.58 0.16
N VAL A 125 2.94 7.68 0.20
CA VAL A 125 2.27 7.29 1.46
C VAL A 125 3.27 6.69 2.45
N ASN A 126 4.22 5.88 2.00
CA ASN A 126 5.27 5.36 2.85
C ASN A 126 6.14 6.45 3.49
N ARG A 127 6.45 7.52 2.72
CA ARG A 127 7.16 8.69 3.25
C ARG A 127 6.29 9.50 4.21
N LEU A 128 4.99 9.62 3.94
CA LEU A 128 4.05 10.28 4.83
C LEU A 128 4.00 9.60 6.20
N PHE A 129 3.94 8.27 6.22
CA PHE A 129 3.91 7.44 7.44
C PHE A 129 5.32 7.03 7.93
N THR A 130 6.33 7.88 7.73
CA THR A 130 7.71 7.57 8.14
C THR A 130 7.84 7.41 9.65
N TYR A 131 7.08 8.18 10.44
CA TYR A 131 7.14 8.07 11.90
C TYR A 131 6.57 6.73 12.37
N LEU A 132 5.39 6.34 11.88
CA LEU A 132 4.81 5.01 12.10
C LEU A 132 5.79 3.88 11.73
N ASN A 133 6.40 3.97 10.54
CA ASN A 133 7.41 2.99 10.08
C ASN A 133 8.60 2.90 11.05
N ARG A 134 9.14 4.03 11.47
CA ARG A 134 10.35 4.10 12.29
C ARG A 134 10.13 3.59 13.72
N HIS A 135 8.97 3.86 14.30
CA HIS A 135 8.76 3.69 15.75
C HIS A 135 7.81 2.56 16.11
N TRP A 136 6.73 2.37 15.35
CA TRP A 136 5.77 1.29 15.62
C TRP A 136 6.12 0.04 14.82
N VAL A 137 6.21 0.14 13.49
CA VAL A 137 6.50 -1.02 12.62
C VAL A 137 7.82 -1.68 13.00
N LYS A 138 8.89 -0.89 13.13
CA LYS A 138 10.20 -1.41 13.53
C LYS A 138 10.13 -2.16 14.86
N ARG A 139 9.45 -1.60 15.86
CA ARG A 139 9.31 -2.24 17.17
C ARG A 139 8.57 -3.57 17.07
N GLU A 140 7.44 -3.60 16.38
CA GLU A 140 6.66 -4.83 16.21
C GLU A 140 7.46 -5.94 15.52
N LYS A 141 8.30 -5.56 14.55
CA LYS A 141 9.25 -6.49 13.92
C LYS A 141 10.34 -6.96 14.90
N ASP A 142 10.94 -6.04 15.66
CA ASP A 142 11.99 -6.35 16.64
C ASP A 142 11.45 -7.26 17.77
N GLU A 143 10.16 -7.15 18.10
CA GLU A 143 9.44 -8.01 19.04
C GLU A 143 8.98 -9.36 18.43
N GLY A 144 9.31 -9.60 17.15
CA GLY A 144 9.06 -10.87 16.46
C GLY A 144 7.65 -11.02 15.89
N ARG A 145 6.84 -9.94 15.84
CA ARG A 145 5.51 -9.99 15.22
C ARG A 145 5.66 -10.19 13.71
N LYS A 146 5.15 -11.32 13.22
CA LYS A 146 5.07 -11.62 11.79
C LYS A 146 3.92 -10.86 11.14
N GLY A 147 4.01 -10.64 9.83
CA GLY A 147 2.95 -9.98 9.07
C GLY A 147 2.88 -8.46 9.26
N VAL A 148 3.88 -7.85 9.91
CA VAL A 148 4.01 -6.38 9.99
C VAL A 148 5.12 -5.91 9.05
N TYR A 149 4.73 -5.00 8.17
CA TYR A 149 5.55 -4.49 7.07
C TYR A 149 5.62 -2.98 7.13
N ASN A 150 6.73 -2.41 6.65
CA ASN A 150 6.77 -0.98 6.33
C ASN A 150 5.67 -0.66 5.32
N VAL A 151 5.16 0.56 5.34
CA VAL A 151 3.98 0.95 4.57
C VAL A 151 4.10 0.66 3.07
N TYR A 152 5.28 0.85 2.45
CA TYR A 152 5.46 0.49 1.04
C TYR A 152 5.32 -1.02 0.81
N THR A 153 6.02 -1.84 1.60
CA THR A 153 5.92 -3.30 1.50
C THR A 153 4.50 -3.78 1.83
N LEU A 154 3.83 -3.17 2.81
CA LEU A 154 2.43 -3.44 3.09
C LEU A 154 1.57 -3.21 1.85
N ALA A 155 1.76 -2.10 1.14
CA ALA A 155 1.00 -1.80 -0.07
C ALA A 155 1.21 -2.89 -1.15
N LEU A 156 2.44 -3.40 -1.30
CA LEU A 156 2.74 -4.51 -2.22
C LEU A 156 2.08 -5.83 -1.79
N VAL A 157 2.11 -6.15 -0.49
CA VAL A 157 1.39 -7.31 0.07
C VAL A 157 -0.11 -7.20 -0.23
N GLN A 158 -0.70 -6.02 -0.01
CA GLN A 158 -2.12 -5.79 -0.30
C GLN A 158 -2.41 -5.91 -1.80
N TRP A 159 -1.56 -5.38 -2.68
CA TRP A 159 -1.70 -5.55 -4.13
C TRP A 159 -1.68 -7.03 -4.52
N LYS A 160 -0.73 -7.81 -3.99
CA LYS A 160 -0.63 -9.25 -4.22
C LYS A 160 -1.95 -9.94 -3.84
N GLN A 161 -2.39 -9.76 -2.61
CA GLN A 161 -3.50 -10.49 -2.00
C GLN A 161 -4.88 -10.09 -2.56
N ASN A 162 -5.10 -8.79 -2.81
CA ASN A 162 -6.43 -8.28 -3.12
C ASN A 162 -6.66 -8.01 -4.61
N PHE A 163 -5.61 -8.00 -5.44
CA PHE A 163 -5.73 -7.70 -6.87
C PHE A 163 -5.00 -8.70 -7.76
N PHE A 164 -3.70 -8.87 -7.60
CA PHE A 164 -2.89 -9.75 -8.46
C PHE A 164 -3.37 -11.21 -8.42
N ILE A 165 -3.51 -11.80 -7.23
CA ILE A 165 -3.97 -13.19 -7.08
C ILE A 165 -5.37 -13.37 -7.66
N HIS A 166 -6.26 -12.38 -7.54
CA HIS A 166 -7.59 -12.48 -8.14
C HIS A 166 -7.54 -12.55 -9.67
N ILE A 167 -6.69 -11.74 -10.31
CA ILE A 167 -6.54 -11.79 -11.77
C ILE A 167 -5.89 -13.10 -12.20
N GLN A 168 -4.87 -13.57 -11.47
CA GLN A 168 -4.13 -14.77 -11.84
C GLN A 168 -4.86 -16.08 -11.54
N ASN A 169 -5.67 -16.14 -10.47
CA ASN A 169 -6.44 -17.35 -10.15
C ASN A 169 -7.55 -17.64 -11.18
N LYS A 170 -7.98 -16.62 -11.94
CA LYS A 170 -8.87 -16.79 -13.09
C LYS A 170 -8.05 -17.18 -14.31
N ASP A 171 -7.69 -18.46 -14.45
CA ASP A 171 -6.99 -19.03 -15.61
C ASP A 171 -5.68 -18.32 -16.00
N HIS A 172 -4.89 -17.84 -15.03
CA HIS A 172 -3.63 -17.13 -15.28
C HIS A 172 -3.78 -15.98 -16.28
N LYS A 173 -4.92 -15.29 -16.26
CA LYS A 173 -5.34 -14.32 -17.27
C LYS A 173 -4.31 -13.26 -17.58
N LEU A 174 -3.54 -12.80 -16.58
CA LEU A 174 -2.50 -11.80 -16.78
C LEU A 174 -1.27 -12.39 -17.47
N ALA A 175 -0.80 -13.56 -17.05
CA ALA A 175 0.32 -14.25 -17.68
C ALA A 175 -0.01 -14.68 -19.11
N ASN A 176 -1.19 -15.25 -19.33
CA ASN A 176 -1.68 -15.64 -20.65
C ASN A 176 -1.79 -14.45 -21.60
N ALA A 177 -2.25 -13.28 -21.12
CA ALA A 177 -2.25 -12.07 -21.92
C ALA A 177 -0.83 -11.63 -22.33
N VAL A 178 0.16 -11.76 -21.42
CA VAL A 178 1.57 -11.49 -21.75
C VAL A 178 2.09 -12.46 -22.81
N LEU A 179 1.85 -13.76 -22.65
CA LEU A 179 2.32 -14.78 -23.60
C LEU A 179 1.71 -14.56 -24.99
N ARG A 180 0.42 -14.26 -25.08
CA ARG A 180 -0.25 -13.91 -26.35
C ARG A 180 0.37 -12.68 -27.00
N LEU A 181 0.69 -11.65 -26.22
CA LEU A 181 1.33 -10.44 -26.75
C LEU A 181 2.74 -10.75 -27.29
N ILE A 182 3.50 -11.60 -26.61
CA ILE A 182 4.82 -12.08 -27.08
C ILE A 182 4.67 -12.91 -28.37
N GLU A 183 3.65 -13.76 -28.47
CA GLU A 183 3.38 -14.55 -29.67
C GLU A 183 3.05 -13.65 -30.87
N SER A 184 2.17 -12.66 -30.69
CA SER A 184 1.90 -11.61 -31.68
C SER A 184 3.18 -10.93 -32.18
N GLN A 185 4.10 -10.57 -31.27
CA GLN A 185 5.40 -10.01 -31.65
C GLN A 185 6.23 -10.96 -32.52
N ARG A 186 6.26 -12.26 -32.16
CA ARG A 186 6.99 -13.29 -32.92
C ARG A 186 6.41 -13.50 -34.32
N ASN A 187 5.10 -13.29 -34.46
CA ASN A 187 4.40 -13.35 -35.74
C ASN A 187 4.59 -12.08 -36.60
N GLY A 188 5.36 -11.10 -36.13
CA GLY A 188 5.71 -9.88 -36.86
C GLY A 188 4.77 -8.70 -36.60
N GLU A 189 3.85 -8.80 -35.65
CA GLU A 189 2.99 -7.68 -35.25
C GLU A 189 3.79 -6.65 -34.44
N THR A 190 3.45 -5.38 -34.60
CA THR A 190 4.02 -4.31 -33.78
C THR A 190 3.28 -4.23 -32.46
N ILE A 191 3.97 -4.53 -31.36
CA ILE A 191 3.42 -4.52 -30.00
C ILE A 191 4.09 -3.47 -29.11
N ASP A 192 3.41 -3.11 -28.02
CA ASP A 192 3.99 -2.30 -26.95
C ASP A 192 4.75 -3.21 -25.95
N VAL A 193 6.02 -3.48 -26.24
CA VAL A 193 6.91 -4.33 -25.42
C VAL A 193 7.08 -3.79 -23.99
N THR A 194 6.83 -2.50 -23.77
CA THR A 194 6.94 -1.90 -22.44
C THR A 194 5.87 -2.45 -21.49
N LEU A 195 4.72 -2.89 -22.00
CA LEU A 195 3.67 -3.54 -21.21
C LEU A 195 4.13 -4.87 -20.65
N VAL A 196 4.74 -5.72 -21.50
CA VAL A 196 5.30 -7.02 -21.09
C VAL A 196 6.30 -6.82 -19.96
N LYS A 197 7.26 -5.90 -20.15
CA LYS A 197 8.28 -5.62 -19.16
C LYS A 197 7.68 -5.17 -17.82
N LYS A 198 6.77 -4.19 -17.83
CA LYS A 198 6.14 -3.68 -16.59
C LYS A 198 5.38 -4.76 -15.83
N VAL A 199 4.63 -5.59 -16.56
CA VAL A 199 3.85 -6.68 -15.95
C VAL A 199 4.80 -7.71 -15.35
N VAL A 200 5.82 -8.16 -16.08
CA VAL A 200 6.81 -9.13 -15.57
C VAL A 200 7.61 -8.58 -14.38
N ASP A 201 8.09 -7.33 -14.45
CA ASP A 201 8.80 -6.66 -13.35
C ASP A 201 7.92 -6.57 -12.09
N SER A 202 6.60 -6.44 -12.25
CA SER A 202 5.67 -6.49 -11.12
C SER A 202 5.61 -7.86 -10.46
N PHE A 203 5.72 -8.96 -11.20
CA PHE A 203 5.66 -10.32 -10.63
C PHE A 203 6.88 -10.55 -9.74
N VAL A 204 8.04 -10.08 -10.19
CA VAL A 204 9.28 -10.09 -9.41
C VAL A 204 9.10 -9.24 -8.16
N SER A 205 8.60 -8.01 -8.28
CA SER A 205 8.39 -7.10 -7.15
C SER A 205 7.41 -7.65 -6.09
N LEU A 206 6.48 -8.52 -6.47
CA LEU A 206 5.52 -9.17 -5.57
C LEU A 206 6.08 -10.44 -4.89
N GLY A 207 7.25 -10.92 -5.30
CA GLY A 207 8.01 -11.95 -4.59
C GLY A 207 8.66 -11.36 -3.35
N LEU A 208 7.90 -11.23 -2.27
CA LEU A 208 8.37 -10.72 -0.99
C LEU A 208 8.77 -11.88 -0.07
N ASP A 209 9.97 -11.84 0.49
CA ASP A 209 10.38 -12.80 1.52
C ASP A 209 9.75 -12.43 2.87
N GLU A 210 8.98 -13.33 3.47
CA GLU A 210 8.32 -13.11 4.77
C GLU A 210 9.31 -12.95 5.93
N SER A 211 10.55 -13.44 5.77
CA SER A 211 11.62 -13.35 6.76
C SER A 211 12.54 -12.16 6.53
N ASP A 212 12.69 -11.70 5.28
CA ASP A 212 13.45 -10.51 4.91
C ASP A 212 12.73 -9.66 3.85
N ASN A 213 11.89 -8.74 4.30
CA ASN A 213 11.15 -7.83 3.44
C ASN A 213 11.99 -6.96 2.48
N ASN A 214 13.31 -6.87 2.67
CA ASN A 214 14.21 -6.18 1.75
C ASN A 214 14.74 -7.08 0.63
N LYS A 215 14.48 -8.39 0.73
CA LYS A 215 14.89 -9.39 -0.24
C LYS A 215 13.71 -9.78 -1.10
N THR A 216 13.90 -9.62 -2.41
CA THR A 216 12.96 -10.10 -3.41
C THR A 216 13.21 -11.58 -3.68
N THR A 217 12.17 -12.40 -3.64
CA THR A 217 12.18 -13.79 -4.11
C THR A 217 11.62 -13.85 -5.52
N PHE A 218 11.99 -14.89 -6.27
CA PHE A 218 11.45 -15.10 -7.62
C PHE A 218 10.20 -15.99 -7.61
N ASP A 219 9.63 -16.30 -6.45
CA ASP A 219 8.63 -17.35 -6.31
C ASP A 219 7.33 -17.00 -7.03
N VAL A 220 6.86 -15.74 -6.91
CA VAL A 220 5.66 -15.27 -7.61
C VAL A 220 5.86 -15.29 -9.13
N TYR A 221 7.05 -14.90 -9.59
CA TYR A 221 7.39 -14.96 -11.01
C TYR A 221 7.45 -16.41 -11.50
N LYS A 222 8.09 -17.32 -10.77
CA LYS A 222 8.15 -18.75 -11.13
C LYS A 222 6.78 -19.40 -11.16
N GLU A 223 5.99 -19.21 -10.12
CA GLU A 223 4.68 -19.82 -9.94
C GLU A 223 3.67 -19.33 -10.97
N HIS A 224 3.64 -18.03 -11.24
CA HIS A 224 2.60 -17.43 -12.07
C HIS A 224 3.02 -17.09 -13.51
N TYR A 225 4.30 -17.24 -13.87
CA TYR A 225 4.80 -16.92 -15.21
C TYR A 225 5.70 -17.99 -15.84
N GLU A 226 6.64 -18.61 -15.11
CA GLU A 226 7.52 -19.64 -15.71
C GLU A 226 6.89 -21.04 -15.77
N THR A 227 5.97 -21.35 -14.85
CA THR A 227 5.37 -22.69 -14.72
C THR A 227 4.12 -22.90 -15.59
N PRO A 228 3.16 -21.96 -15.66
CA PRO A 228 1.95 -22.10 -16.49
C PRO A 228 2.27 -21.94 -17.98
#